data_AF-A0A2V2VYG4-F1
#
_entry.id   AF-A0A2V2VYG4-F1
#
_cell.length_a   1.000
_cell.length_b   1.000
_cell.length_c   1.000
_cell.angle_alpha   90.00
_cell.angle_beta   90.00
_cell.angle_gamma   90.00
#
_symmetry.space_group_name_H-M   'P 1'
#
loop_
_entity.id
_entity.type
_entity.pdbx_description
1 polymer ?
#
loop_
_entity_poly.entity_id
_entity_poly.type
_entity_poly.pdbx_seq_one_letter_code
_entity_poly.pdbx_strand_id
1 'polypeptide(L)'
;MLRSSSILRDVSFAGMQMPRKYVSMGGWCGPALILGKLGLRTEAYPFDFSRCTLDGILHFIREGFAHGFYPPGLPPYRPECVGIWVLYRGQHTAFAHFDLNDPKIQAQFTRKMKRWDKLIDAPEMPVTFFRTISARDPMEEIRLIPEVEAALVARNPTLDFRIVVVAHDQGLVARSVELTPLSPRVSLWSLAYTRDASFTLFDRSQEAYADIVLHSLEEENWPLDPARMPTPVGLRDTEADYERRVLYRAGGADVSFDSLRADAFPWRSHDNIALIDGVASVGGTCVGIGSTRCTDGLCAFCGSTDYHKAGRPFRTDRPFTAEEDQLVLVHLYRILTGGDKIEAVEELAHKMNRGAFEVICRIQFLTNSSVKIMDYAWEHEGE
;
A
#
# COMPACT_ATOMS: atom_id res chain seq x y z
N MET A 1 11.66 -17.25 -12.90
CA MET A 1 11.10 -17.46 -14.26
C MET A 1 9.66 -16.96 -14.27
N LEU A 2 9.39 -15.87 -14.98
CA LEU A 2 8.10 -15.18 -15.01
C LEU A 2 7.25 -15.72 -16.17
N ARG A 3 6.30 -16.62 -15.88
CA ARG A 3 5.19 -16.89 -16.81
C ARG A 3 4.10 -15.85 -16.55
N SER A 4 4.14 -14.76 -17.32
CA SER A 4 3.17 -13.67 -17.27
C SER A 4 1.88 -14.09 -17.99
N SER A 5 0.73 -13.74 -17.40
CA SER A 5 -0.60 -13.91 -17.99
C SER A 5 -0.70 -13.03 -19.25
N SER A 6 -1.30 -13.58 -20.31
CA SER A 6 -1.27 -13.04 -21.67
C SER A 6 -2.27 -11.91 -21.93
N ILE A 7 -3.20 -11.63 -21.02
CA ILE A 7 -4.32 -10.71 -21.28
C ILE A 7 -3.96 -9.25 -20.93
N LEU A 8 -3.01 -8.99 -20.02
CA LEU A 8 -2.56 -7.64 -19.67
C LEU A 8 -1.40 -7.10 -20.54
N ARG A 9 -0.98 -7.83 -21.59
CA ARG A 9 0.15 -7.38 -22.43
C ARG A 9 -0.22 -6.29 -23.43
N ASP A 10 -1.50 -6.08 -23.74
CA ASP A 10 -1.88 -5.32 -24.93
C ASP A 10 -2.50 -3.94 -24.67
N VAL A 11 -2.78 -3.57 -23.41
CA VAL A 11 -3.35 -2.24 -23.08
C VAL A 11 -2.30 -1.39 -22.38
N SER A 12 -1.83 -0.35 -23.07
CA SER A 12 -0.94 0.67 -22.53
C SER A 12 -1.34 2.04 -23.08
N PHE A 13 -1.49 3.00 -22.17
CA PHE A 13 -1.79 4.41 -22.45
C PHE A 13 -0.53 5.28 -22.48
N ALA A 14 0.66 4.67 -22.56
CA ALA A 14 1.92 5.40 -22.56
C ALA A 14 1.98 6.39 -23.73
N GLY A 15 2.16 7.67 -23.42
CA GLY A 15 2.21 8.76 -24.41
C GLY A 15 0.83 9.24 -24.89
N MET A 16 -0.27 8.65 -24.40
CA MET A 16 -1.62 9.14 -24.70
C MET A 16 -1.97 10.32 -23.81
N GLN A 17 -2.66 11.30 -24.38
CA GLN A 17 -3.25 12.40 -23.61
C GLN A 17 -4.54 11.92 -22.97
N MET A 18 -4.52 11.74 -21.65
CA MET A 18 -5.71 11.36 -20.89
C MET A 18 -6.53 12.60 -20.51
N PRO A 19 -7.85 12.47 -20.32
CA PRO A 19 -8.70 13.59 -19.88
C PRO A 19 -8.49 13.96 -18.40
N ARG A 20 -7.97 13.02 -17.61
CA ARG A 20 -7.70 13.18 -16.18
C ARG A 20 -6.29 12.70 -15.83
N LYS A 21 -5.76 13.20 -14.72
CA LYS A 21 -4.52 12.71 -14.11
C LYS A 21 -4.83 11.60 -13.13
N TYR A 22 -4.14 10.46 -13.24
CA TYR A 22 -4.36 9.30 -12.38
C TYR A 22 -3.24 9.18 -11.35
N VAL A 23 -3.60 9.20 -10.07
CA VAL A 23 -2.65 9.32 -8.96
C VAL A 23 -2.95 8.31 -7.86
N SER A 24 -1.93 7.63 -7.34
CA SER A 24 -2.08 6.82 -6.13
C SER A 24 -2.21 7.73 -4.91
N MET A 25 -3.25 7.49 -4.12
CA MET A 25 -3.42 8.04 -2.77
C MET A 25 -2.97 7.03 -1.69
N GLY A 26 -2.20 6.02 -2.12
CA GLY A 26 -1.51 5.06 -1.28
C GLY A 26 -2.39 3.98 -0.66
N GLY A 27 -2.07 3.64 0.58
CA GLY A 27 -2.45 2.39 1.26
C GLY A 27 -1.33 1.36 1.12
N TRP A 28 -0.87 1.16 -0.11
CA TRP A 28 0.34 0.41 -0.46
C TRP A 28 0.76 0.70 -1.92
N CYS A 29 1.79 0.01 -2.42
CA CYS A 29 2.34 0.26 -3.76
C CYS A 29 1.46 -0.19 -4.94
N GLY A 30 0.45 -1.03 -4.71
CA GLY A 30 -0.38 -1.64 -5.77
C GLY A 30 -0.96 -0.66 -6.79
N PRO A 31 -1.68 0.40 -6.38
CA PRO A 31 -2.24 1.39 -7.29
C PRO A 31 -1.18 2.07 -8.18
N ALA A 32 -0.05 2.49 -7.61
CA ALA A 32 1.01 3.13 -8.39
C ALA A 32 1.66 2.15 -9.39
N LEU A 33 1.83 0.88 -9.01
CA LEU A 33 2.37 -0.17 -9.88
C LEU A 33 1.42 -0.45 -11.06
N ILE A 34 0.11 -0.60 -10.82
CA ILE A 34 -0.83 -0.86 -11.93
C ILE A 34 -0.95 0.36 -12.86
N LEU A 35 -1.00 1.58 -12.31
CA LEU A 35 -1.04 2.80 -13.12
C LEU A 35 0.23 2.93 -13.98
N GLY A 36 1.39 2.55 -13.45
CA GLY A 36 2.64 2.47 -14.20
C GLY A 36 2.59 1.42 -15.32
N LYS A 37 2.08 0.22 -15.02
CA LYS A 37 1.96 -0.88 -15.99
C LYS A 37 1.03 -0.54 -17.16
N LEU A 38 -0.04 0.20 -16.89
CA LEU A 38 -0.98 0.69 -17.90
C LEU A 38 -0.52 1.97 -18.60
N GLY A 39 0.65 2.53 -18.26
CA GLY A 39 1.16 3.76 -18.88
C GLY A 39 0.42 5.04 -18.47
N LEU A 40 -0.39 5.00 -17.41
CA LEU A 40 -1.18 6.13 -16.90
C LEU A 40 -0.42 6.97 -15.85
N ARG A 41 0.59 6.39 -15.21
CA ARG A 41 1.42 7.08 -14.22
C ARG A 41 2.47 7.94 -14.93
N THR A 42 2.24 9.25 -14.97
CA THR A 42 3.14 10.23 -15.59
C THR A 42 4.24 10.72 -14.66
N GLU A 43 3.99 10.68 -13.35
CA GLU A 43 4.89 11.22 -12.32
C GLU A 43 4.83 10.40 -11.02
N ALA A 44 5.84 10.56 -10.16
CA ALA A 44 5.88 9.92 -8.84
C ALA A 44 5.34 10.84 -7.73
N TYR A 45 4.51 10.30 -6.85
CA TYR A 45 3.89 10.98 -5.72
C TYR A 45 4.37 10.40 -4.37
N PRO A 46 4.21 11.13 -3.25
CA PRO A 46 4.79 10.72 -1.97
C PRO A 46 4.18 9.42 -1.45
N PHE A 47 2.94 9.10 -1.84
CA PHE A 47 2.22 7.90 -1.40
C PHE A 47 2.31 6.70 -2.34
N ASP A 48 3.04 6.81 -3.46
CA ASP A 48 3.11 5.74 -4.47
C ASP A 48 3.72 4.45 -3.93
N PHE A 49 4.66 4.55 -3.00
CA PHE A 49 5.45 3.42 -2.50
C PHE A 49 5.58 3.41 -0.98
N SER A 50 4.79 4.24 -0.30
CA SER A 50 4.65 4.22 1.14
C SER A 50 3.37 3.48 1.50
N ARG A 51 3.43 2.62 2.50
CA ARG A 51 2.22 2.24 3.23
C ARG A 51 1.75 3.51 3.94
N CYS A 52 0.49 3.89 3.78
CA CYS A 52 -0.03 5.06 4.46
C CYS A 52 -1.49 4.88 4.85
N THR A 53 -1.84 5.41 6.01
CA THR A 53 -3.19 5.34 6.57
C THR A 53 -4.03 6.50 6.01
N LEU A 54 -5.37 6.34 5.95
CA LEU A 54 -6.23 7.35 5.33
C LEU A 54 -6.37 8.61 6.19
N ASP A 55 -6.37 8.47 7.51
CA ASP A 55 -6.23 9.56 8.47
C ASP A 55 -4.89 10.30 8.31
N GLY A 56 -3.83 9.60 7.91
CA GLY A 56 -2.57 10.21 7.51
C GLY A 56 -2.68 11.05 6.25
N ILE A 57 -3.32 10.51 5.21
CA ILE A 57 -3.65 11.29 4.00
C ILE A 57 -4.44 12.55 4.37
N LEU A 58 -5.45 12.42 5.25
CA LEU A 58 -6.26 13.54 5.72
C LEU A 58 -5.41 14.61 6.44
N HIS A 59 -4.50 14.19 7.32
CA HIS A 59 -3.54 15.08 7.97
C HIS A 59 -2.67 15.81 6.95
N PHE A 60 -2.08 15.10 5.98
CA PHE A 60 -1.23 15.72 4.96
C PHE A 60 -1.98 16.64 3.99
N ILE A 61 -3.27 16.40 3.75
CA ILE A 61 -4.11 17.34 3.00
C ILE A 61 -4.31 18.62 3.80
N ARG A 62 -4.64 18.54 5.09
CA ARG A 62 -4.97 19.68 5.95
C ARG A 62 -3.74 20.50 6.37
N GLU A 63 -2.64 19.84 6.69
CA GLU A 63 -1.49 20.43 7.39
C GLU A 63 -0.20 20.38 6.57
N GLY A 64 -0.20 19.68 5.42
CA GLY A 64 1.00 19.43 4.64
C GLY A 64 1.91 18.38 5.26
N PHE A 65 3.16 18.31 4.81
CA PHE A 65 4.09 17.22 5.12
C PHE A 65 5.12 17.53 6.22
N ALA A 66 4.98 18.65 6.91
CA ALA A 66 5.97 19.11 7.90
C ALA A 66 6.06 18.17 9.11
N HIS A 67 4.94 17.53 9.47
CA HIS A 67 4.82 16.64 10.62
C HIS A 67 4.26 15.29 10.18
N GLY A 68 4.64 14.21 10.89
CA GLY A 68 4.03 12.89 10.72
C GLY A 68 4.41 12.08 9.47
N PHE A 69 5.02 12.68 8.44
CA PHE A 69 5.38 11.95 7.21
C PHE A 69 6.60 11.03 7.39
N TYR A 70 7.60 11.45 8.16
CA TYR A 70 8.78 10.63 8.46
C TYR A 70 8.63 9.96 9.83
N PRO A 71 9.42 8.91 10.13
CA PRO A 71 9.48 8.33 11.47
C PRO A 71 9.74 9.39 12.55
N PRO A 72 9.26 9.18 13.79
CA PRO A 72 9.50 10.11 14.89
C PRO A 72 11.00 10.23 15.20
N GLY A 73 11.43 11.44 15.60
CA GLY A 73 12.82 11.77 15.92
C GLY A 73 13.58 12.44 14.78
N LEU A 74 14.84 12.79 15.04
CA LEU A 74 15.75 13.32 14.03
C LEU A 74 16.53 12.18 13.35
N PRO A 75 16.93 12.34 12.07
CA PRO A 75 17.87 11.42 11.44
C PRO A 75 19.17 11.26 12.27
N PRO A 76 19.80 10.07 12.26
CA PRO A 76 19.40 8.90 11.48
C PRO A 76 18.18 8.20 12.07
N TYR A 77 17.20 7.92 11.22
CA TYR A 77 16.04 7.11 11.55
C TYR A 77 16.48 5.66 11.77
N ARG A 78 15.90 5.01 12.77
CA ARG A 78 16.15 3.60 13.07
C ARG A 78 15.20 2.72 12.25
N PRO A 79 15.70 1.87 11.34
CA PRO A 79 14.85 0.92 10.66
C PRO A 79 14.53 -0.29 11.54
N GLU A 80 13.48 -0.99 11.15
CA GLU A 80 13.00 -2.22 11.78
C GLU A 80 13.04 -3.36 10.75
N CYS A 81 13.47 -4.54 11.18
CA CYS A 81 13.50 -5.72 10.30
C CYS A 81 12.27 -6.59 10.59
N VAL A 82 11.42 -6.77 9.59
CA VAL A 82 10.18 -7.56 9.69
C VAL A 82 10.18 -8.60 8.58
N GLY A 83 10.40 -9.87 8.94
CA GLY A 83 10.63 -10.94 7.97
C GLY A 83 11.75 -10.57 6.98
N ILE A 84 11.43 -10.46 5.70
CA ILE A 84 12.38 -10.07 4.64
C ILE A 84 12.53 -8.57 4.46
N TRP A 85 11.73 -7.76 5.17
CA TRP A 85 11.62 -6.31 4.96
C TRP A 85 12.51 -5.51 5.88
N VAL A 86 13.03 -4.38 5.40
CA VAL A 86 13.62 -3.33 6.24
C VAL A 86 12.72 -2.10 6.15
N LEU A 87 12.07 -1.77 7.26
CA LEU A 87 11.01 -0.77 7.32
C LEU A 87 11.44 0.44 8.12
N TYR A 88 11.12 1.63 7.62
CA TYR A 88 11.09 2.84 8.42
C TYR A 88 9.63 3.19 8.70
N ARG A 89 9.18 3.03 9.94
CA ARG A 89 7.78 3.22 10.32
C ARG A 89 7.59 4.48 11.14
N GLY A 90 6.60 5.28 10.75
CA GLY A 90 6.13 6.45 11.45
C GLY A 90 4.63 6.33 11.75
N GLN A 91 4.01 7.49 12.00
CA GLN A 91 2.65 7.55 12.54
C GLN A 91 1.61 7.42 11.45
N HIS A 92 1.93 7.87 10.25
CA HIS A 92 0.98 7.86 9.15
C HIS A 92 1.48 7.05 7.98
N THR A 93 2.76 6.70 8.01
CA THR A 93 3.51 6.17 6.89
C THR A 93 4.45 5.06 7.34
N ALA A 94 4.70 4.13 6.43
CA ALA A 94 5.85 3.26 6.50
C ALA A 94 6.49 3.13 5.13
N PHE A 95 7.81 3.12 5.13
CA PHE A 95 8.64 3.07 3.94
C PHE A 95 9.32 1.71 3.91
N ALA A 96 8.93 0.91 2.91
CA ALA A 96 9.70 -0.23 2.45
C ALA A 96 10.56 0.22 1.26
N HIS A 97 11.67 -0.46 1.00
CA HIS A 97 12.52 -0.23 -0.19
C HIS A 97 13.21 1.15 -0.27
N PHE A 98 13.29 1.92 0.82
CA PHE A 98 13.96 3.22 0.81
C PHE A 98 14.83 3.38 2.06
N ASP A 99 16.11 3.72 1.86
CA ASP A 99 16.96 4.22 2.95
C ASP A 99 16.62 5.69 3.25
N LEU A 100 15.80 5.92 4.29
CA LEU A 100 15.45 7.28 4.71
C LEU A 100 16.62 8.07 5.29
N ASN A 101 17.77 7.43 5.56
CA ASN A 101 18.98 8.12 5.98
C ASN A 101 19.82 8.60 4.80
N ASP A 102 19.48 8.23 3.55
CA ASP A 102 20.09 8.80 2.36
C ASP A 102 19.49 10.19 2.04
N PRO A 103 20.28 11.28 2.07
CA PRO A 103 19.81 12.62 1.71
C PRO A 103 19.23 12.71 0.29
N LYS A 104 19.66 11.87 -0.65
CA LYS A 104 19.11 11.82 -2.01
C LYS A 104 17.67 11.32 -1.99
N ILE A 105 17.38 10.30 -1.18
CA ILE A 105 16.03 9.75 -1.00
C ILE A 105 15.13 10.79 -0.34
N GLN A 106 15.60 11.45 0.73
CA GLN A 106 14.85 12.55 1.37
C GLN A 106 14.55 13.68 0.37
N ALA A 107 15.55 14.10 -0.43
CA ALA A 107 15.36 15.11 -1.47
C ALA A 107 14.36 14.66 -2.56
N GLN A 108 14.33 13.37 -2.91
CA GLN A 108 13.31 12.83 -3.81
C GLN A 108 11.91 12.95 -3.23
N PHE A 109 11.70 12.58 -1.96
CA PHE A 109 10.41 12.73 -1.28
C PHE A 109 9.99 14.19 -1.17
N THR A 110 10.89 15.11 -0.86
CA THR A 110 10.61 16.55 -0.87
C THR A 110 10.08 17.04 -2.22
N ARG A 111 10.63 16.54 -3.35
CA ARG A 111 10.10 16.86 -4.69
C ARG A 111 8.72 16.27 -4.93
N LYS A 112 8.49 15.03 -4.47
CA LYS A 112 7.19 14.35 -4.58
C LYS A 112 6.12 15.09 -3.77
N MET A 113 6.43 15.54 -2.55
CA MET A 113 5.54 16.35 -1.71
C MET A 113 5.14 17.66 -2.40
N LYS A 114 6.12 18.42 -2.90
CA LYS A 114 5.85 19.66 -3.66
C LYS A 114 4.96 19.42 -4.87
N ARG A 115 5.14 18.29 -5.55
CA ARG A 115 4.30 17.89 -6.69
C ARG A 115 2.87 17.55 -6.24
N TRP A 116 2.71 16.86 -5.10
CA TRP A 116 1.40 16.60 -4.51
C TRP A 116 0.69 17.90 -4.13
N ASP A 117 1.40 18.84 -3.49
CA ASP A 117 0.84 20.14 -3.15
C ASP A 117 0.39 20.88 -4.42
N LYS A 118 1.25 20.95 -5.46
CA LYS A 118 0.89 21.54 -6.74
C LYS A 118 -0.33 20.84 -7.38
N LEU A 119 -0.42 19.52 -7.31
CA LEU A 119 -1.53 18.73 -7.87
C LEU A 119 -2.87 19.16 -7.26
N ILE A 120 -2.91 19.41 -5.95
CA ILE A 120 -4.13 19.81 -5.25
C ILE A 120 -4.38 21.31 -5.39
N ASP A 121 -3.36 22.14 -5.18
CA ASP A 121 -3.50 23.59 -5.03
C ASP A 121 -3.66 24.29 -6.39
N ALA A 122 -3.08 23.74 -7.44
CA ALA A 122 -3.12 24.29 -8.81
C ALA A 122 -3.16 23.18 -9.87
N PRO A 123 -4.26 22.39 -9.93
CA PRO A 123 -4.39 21.30 -10.88
C PRO A 123 -4.40 21.82 -12.33
N GLU A 124 -3.56 21.24 -13.18
CA GLU A 124 -3.54 21.54 -14.62
C GLU A 124 -4.70 20.85 -15.37
N MET A 125 -5.28 19.82 -14.76
CA MET A 125 -6.37 19.02 -15.29
C MET A 125 -7.09 18.29 -14.14
N PRO A 126 -8.31 17.77 -14.35
CA PRO A 126 -8.99 16.98 -13.34
C PRO A 126 -8.19 15.76 -12.87
N VAL A 127 -8.42 15.32 -11.63
CA VAL A 127 -7.65 14.26 -10.99
C VAL A 127 -8.54 13.08 -10.62
N THR A 128 -8.03 11.86 -10.75
CA THR A 128 -8.64 10.64 -10.21
C THR A 128 -7.64 9.96 -9.30
N PHE A 129 -7.96 9.90 -8.02
CA PHE A 129 -7.16 9.28 -6.98
C PHE A 129 -7.52 7.80 -6.83
N PHE A 130 -6.53 6.92 -6.69
CA PHE A 130 -6.73 5.51 -6.34
C PHE A 130 -6.26 5.26 -4.92
N ARG A 131 -7.15 4.80 -4.06
CA ARG A 131 -6.89 4.46 -2.67
C ARG A 131 -7.14 2.98 -2.44
N THR A 132 -6.17 2.30 -1.86
CA THR A 132 -6.41 0.96 -1.30
C THR A 132 -6.68 1.05 0.18
N ILE A 133 -7.71 0.36 0.64
CA ILE A 133 -8.01 0.23 2.06
C ILE A 133 -6.87 -0.54 2.74
N SER A 134 -6.18 0.14 3.65
CA SER A 134 -5.07 -0.39 4.45
C SER A 134 -5.46 -0.83 5.84
N ALA A 135 -6.62 -0.38 6.30
CA ALA A 135 -7.34 -0.84 7.47
C ALA A 135 -7.44 -2.35 7.57
N ARG A 136 -7.39 -2.86 8.79
CA ARG A 136 -7.81 -4.23 9.05
C ARG A 136 -9.34 -4.38 8.98
N ASP A 137 -10.10 -3.42 9.51
CA ASP A 137 -11.55 -3.31 9.28
C ASP A 137 -11.81 -2.27 8.17
N PRO A 138 -12.27 -2.68 6.97
CA PRO A 138 -12.55 -1.74 5.88
C PRO A 138 -13.48 -0.59 6.26
N MET A 139 -14.43 -0.82 7.17
CA MET A 139 -15.42 0.19 7.55
C MET A 139 -14.82 1.37 8.32
N GLU A 140 -13.70 1.18 9.00
CA GLU A 140 -13.01 2.30 9.63
C GLU A 140 -12.49 3.31 8.59
N GLU A 141 -12.03 2.85 7.41
CA GLU A 141 -11.51 3.73 6.35
C GLU A 141 -12.65 4.34 5.54
N ILE A 142 -13.66 3.54 5.23
CA ILE A 142 -14.87 3.99 4.52
C ILE A 142 -15.54 5.16 5.27
N ARG A 143 -15.61 5.10 6.61
CA ARG A 143 -16.19 6.18 7.43
C ARG A 143 -15.41 7.49 7.37
N LEU A 144 -14.11 7.47 7.03
CA LEU A 144 -13.27 8.66 6.92
C LEU A 144 -13.33 9.33 5.53
N ILE A 145 -13.86 8.66 4.52
CA ILE A 145 -13.93 9.19 3.15
C ILE A 145 -14.63 10.55 3.06
N PRO A 146 -15.78 10.80 3.72
CA PRO A 146 -16.42 12.12 3.67
C PRO A 146 -15.52 13.25 4.18
N GLU A 147 -14.68 12.99 5.19
CA GLU A 147 -13.73 13.97 5.71
C GLU A 147 -12.58 14.25 4.74
N VAL A 148 -12.14 13.24 3.99
CA VAL A 148 -11.13 13.40 2.93
C VAL A 148 -11.68 14.25 1.79
N GLU A 149 -12.90 13.99 1.34
CA GLU A 149 -13.57 14.82 0.33
C GLU A 149 -13.70 16.27 0.81
N ALA A 150 -14.19 16.47 2.05
CA ALA A 150 -14.32 17.79 2.65
C ALA A 150 -12.97 18.51 2.76
N ALA A 151 -11.90 17.81 3.11
CA ALA A 151 -10.55 18.40 3.19
C ALA A 151 -10.00 18.79 1.81
N LEU A 152 -10.21 17.98 0.78
CA LEU A 152 -9.82 18.32 -0.59
C LEU A 152 -10.59 19.55 -1.10
N VAL A 153 -11.91 19.60 -0.88
CA VAL A 153 -12.75 20.75 -1.24
C VAL A 153 -12.36 22.00 -0.45
N ALA A 154 -12.07 21.88 0.84
CA ALA A 154 -11.65 23.00 1.67
C ALA A 154 -10.29 23.56 1.23
N ARG A 155 -9.35 22.67 0.83
CA ARG A 155 -8.03 23.06 0.35
C ARG A 155 -8.07 23.71 -1.04
N ASN A 156 -8.85 23.14 -1.96
CA ASN A 156 -9.09 23.74 -3.26
C ASN A 156 -10.54 23.48 -3.73
N PRO A 157 -11.45 24.47 -3.61
CA PRO A 157 -12.84 24.34 -4.03
C PRO A 157 -13.03 24.12 -5.54
N THR A 158 -12.02 24.47 -6.34
CA THR A 158 -12.05 24.35 -7.81
C THR A 158 -11.47 23.02 -8.31
N LEU A 159 -10.90 22.20 -7.43
CA LEU A 159 -10.35 20.90 -7.80
C LEU A 159 -11.49 19.96 -8.24
N ASP A 160 -11.50 19.62 -9.53
CA ASP A 160 -12.25 18.48 -10.05
C ASP A 160 -11.49 17.20 -9.71
N PHE A 161 -11.97 16.48 -8.69
CA PHE A 161 -11.40 15.22 -8.26
C PHE A 161 -12.43 14.12 -8.14
N ARG A 162 -11.90 12.90 -8.21
CA ARG A 162 -12.59 11.64 -8.04
C ARG A 162 -11.72 10.69 -7.21
N ILE A 163 -12.32 9.76 -6.48
CA ILE A 163 -11.61 8.78 -5.65
C ILE A 163 -12.14 7.38 -5.94
N VAL A 164 -11.25 6.48 -6.31
CA VAL A 164 -11.51 5.04 -6.40
C VAL A 164 -11.00 4.39 -5.14
N VAL A 165 -11.90 3.86 -4.31
CA VAL A 165 -11.56 3.16 -3.06
C VAL A 165 -11.65 1.66 -3.28
N VAL A 166 -10.60 0.92 -2.92
CA VAL A 166 -10.48 -0.51 -3.21
C VAL A 166 -10.21 -1.32 -1.94
N ALA A 167 -11.13 -2.22 -1.59
CA ALA A 167 -10.99 -3.20 -0.53
C ALA A 167 -10.49 -4.54 -1.08
N HIS A 168 -9.49 -5.13 -0.43
CA HIS A 168 -8.92 -6.42 -0.85
C HIS A 168 -9.60 -7.59 -0.16
N ASP A 169 -9.72 -8.70 -0.88
CA ASP A 169 -9.94 -10.04 -0.33
C ASP A 169 -11.16 -10.17 0.59
N GLN A 170 -12.32 -9.68 0.13
CA GLN A 170 -13.56 -9.72 0.91
C GLN A 170 -14.32 -11.06 0.78
N GLY A 171 -13.64 -12.08 0.24
CA GLY A 171 -14.14 -13.44 0.10
C GLY A 171 -15.08 -13.68 -1.06
N LEU A 172 -15.14 -12.75 -2.02
CA LEU A 172 -15.86 -12.93 -3.28
C LEU A 172 -15.06 -13.83 -4.22
N VAL A 173 -15.74 -14.61 -5.06
CA VAL A 173 -15.11 -15.33 -6.18
C VAL A 173 -14.85 -14.39 -7.35
N ALA A 174 -15.75 -13.42 -7.57
CA ALA A 174 -15.60 -12.37 -8.56
C ALA A 174 -14.30 -11.59 -8.35
N ARG A 175 -13.52 -11.43 -9.42
CA ARG A 175 -12.22 -10.76 -9.39
C ARG A 175 -12.30 -9.30 -8.94
N SER A 176 -13.30 -8.57 -9.43
CA SER A 176 -13.55 -7.17 -9.09
C SER A 176 -15.06 -6.92 -9.10
N VAL A 177 -15.56 -6.17 -8.11
CA VAL A 177 -16.98 -5.84 -7.97
C VAL A 177 -17.11 -4.40 -7.47
N GLU A 178 -17.88 -3.60 -8.20
CA GLU A 178 -18.29 -2.28 -7.75
C GLU A 178 -19.44 -2.41 -6.74
N LEU A 179 -19.32 -1.68 -5.63
CA LEU A 179 -20.37 -1.48 -4.64
C LEU A 179 -21.03 -0.12 -4.90
N THR A 180 -22.18 0.10 -4.29
CA THR A 180 -22.84 1.41 -4.28
C THR A 180 -21.81 2.49 -3.92
N PRO A 181 -21.65 3.52 -4.77
CA PRO A 181 -20.66 4.57 -4.57
C PRO A 181 -20.91 5.29 -3.23
N LEU A 182 -19.84 5.79 -2.61
CA LEU A 182 -19.91 6.49 -1.33
C LEU A 182 -20.39 7.94 -1.49
N SER A 183 -20.13 8.53 -2.67
CA SER A 183 -20.56 9.86 -3.06
C SER A 183 -20.55 9.96 -4.60
N PRO A 184 -21.05 11.06 -5.20
CA PRO A 184 -20.91 11.31 -6.65
C PRO A 184 -19.46 11.38 -7.15
N ARG A 185 -18.48 11.50 -6.24
CA ARG A 185 -17.04 11.55 -6.57
C ARG A 185 -16.29 10.31 -6.14
N VAL A 186 -16.95 9.35 -5.47
CA VAL A 186 -16.26 8.21 -4.84
C VAL A 186 -16.90 6.88 -5.19
N SER A 187 -16.22 6.10 -6.04
CA SER A 187 -16.57 4.70 -6.31
C SER A 187 -15.91 3.78 -5.28
N LEU A 188 -16.63 2.74 -4.85
CA LEU A 188 -16.14 1.74 -3.91
C LEU A 188 -16.09 0.37 -4.58
N TRP A 189 -14.94 -0.30 -4.45
CA TRP A 189 -14.68 -1.57 -5.09
C TRP A 189 -14.22 -2.61 -4.08
N SER A 190 -14.58 -3.86 -4.33
CA SER A 190 -13.92 -5.02 -3.75
C SER A 190 -13.16 -5.76 -4.84
N LEU A 191 -11.96 -6.25 -4.52
CA LEU A 191 -11.24 -7.19 -5.37
C LEU A 191 -10.94 -8.51 -4.67
N ALA A 192 -10.77 -9.55 -5.47
CA ALA A 192 -10.31 -10.86 -5.03
C ALA A 192 -8.94 -11.18 -5.64
N TYR A 193 -8.20 -12.06 -4.98
CA TYR A 193 -6.91 -12.54 -5.49
C TYR A 193 -7.10 -13.64 -6.53
N THR A 194 -6.47 -13.48 -7.69
CA THR A 194 -6.58 -14.43 -8.80
C THR A 194 -5.51 -15.54 -8.79
N ARG A 195 -4.55 -15.45 -7.87
CA ARG A 195 -3.44 -16.39 -7.74
C ARG A 195 -3.22 -16.79 -6.29
N ASP A 196 -2.59 -17.94 -6.10
CA ASP A 196 -2.24 -18.47 -4.78
C ASP A 196 -1.12 -17.65 -4.10
N ALA A 197 -0.84 -18.01 -2.84
CA ALA A 197 0.10 -17.29 -1.98
C ALA A 197 1.58 -17.44 -2.37
N SER A 198 1.93 -18.28 -3.37
CA SER A 198 3.30 -18.36 -3.89
C SER A 198 3.69 -17.14 -4.75
N PHE A 199 2.70 -16.35 -5.18
CA PHE A 199 2.90 -15.12 -5.93
C PHE A 199 2.95 -13.88 -5.02
N THR A 200 3.62 -12.82 -5.49
CA THR A 200 3.61 -11.53 -4.79
C THR A 200 2.18 -11.00 -4.66
N LEU A 201 1.93 -10.17 -3.64
CA LEU A 201 0.60 -9.57 -3.45
C LEU A 201 0.15 -8.76 -4.69
N PHE A 202 1.08 -8.10 -5.38
CA PHE A 202 0.77 -7.40 -6.63
C PHE A 202 0.41 -8.38 -7.74
N ASP A 203 1.15 -9.48 -7.90
CA ASP A 203 0.85 -10.48 -8.92
C ASP A 203 -0.55 -11.10 -8.76
N ARG A 204 -0.98 -11.28 -7.52
CA ARG A 204 -2.29 -11.81 -7.13
C ARG A 204 -3.44 -10.84 -7.36
N SER A 205 -3.19 -9.53 -7.42
CA SER A 205 -4.22 -8.47 -7.48
C SER A 205 -4.21 -7.63 -8.75
N GLN A 206 -3.13 -7.66 -9.55
CA GLN A 206 -2.93 -6.78 -10.70
C GLN A 206 -4.04 -6.86 -11.75
N GLU A 207 -4.64 -8.04 -11.95
CA GLU A 207 -5.71 -8.22 -12.93
C GLU A 207 -7.01 -7.56 -12.47
N ALA A 208 -7.36 -7.67 -11.19
CA ALA A 208 -8.51 -6.99 -10.63
C ALA A 208 -8.33 -5.47 -10.62
N TYR A 209 -7.13 -5.00 -10.28
CA TYR A 209 -6.81 -3.59 -10.37
C TYR A 209 -6.90 -3.06 -11.80
N ALA A 210 -6.49 -3.84 -12.80
CA ALA A 210 -6.62 -3.43 -14.19
C ALA A 210 -8.09 -3.21 -14.57
N ASP A 211 -8.98 -4.13 -14.20
CA ASP A 211 -10.42 -3.95 -14.44
C ASP A 211 -10.95 -2.66 -13.83
N ILE A 212 -10.62 -2.43 -12.55
CA ILE A 212 -11.06 -1.26 -11.80
C ILE A 212 -10.53 0.02 -12.45
N VAL A 213 -9.25 0.04 -12.83
CA VAL A 213 -8.64 1.20 -13.48
C VAL A 213 -9.31 1.47 -14.82
N LEU A 214 -9.42 0.46 -15.69
CA LEU A 214 -10.03 0.59 -17.02
C LEU A 214 -11.47 1.05 -16.93
N HIS A 215 -12.27 0.48 -16.01
CA HIS A 215 -13.63 0.94 -15.75
C HIS A 215 -13.67 2.41 -15.32
N SER A 216 -12.72 2.83 -14.47
CA SER A 216 -12.63 4.19 -13.95
C SER A 216 -12.11 5.22 -14.97
N LEU A 217 -11.61 4.79 -16.14
CA LEU A 217 -11.21 5.70 -17.22
C LEU A 217 -12.41 6.25 -17.99
N GLU A 218 -13.49 5.48 -18.05
CA GLU A 218 -14.69 5.84 -18.81
C GLU A 218 -15.54 6.83 -18.01
N GLU A 219 -15.73 8.03 -18.55
CA GLU A 219 -16.50 9.10 -17.89
C GLU A 219 -17.96 8.68 -17.61
N GLU A 220 -18.54 7.86 -18.49
CA GLU A 220 -19.92 7.36 -18.38
C GLU A 220 -20.11 6.39 -17.20
N ASN A 221 -19.02 5.77 -16.73
CA ASN A 221 -19.06 4.82 -15.63
C ASN A 221 -19.05 5.51 -14.25
N TRP A 222 -18.77 6.82 -14.19
CA TRP A 222 -18.70 7.51 -12.90
C TRP A 222 -20.10 7.76 -12.31
N PRO A 223 -20.26 7.58 -10.98
CA PRO A 223 -21.55 7.65 -10.32
C PRO A 223 -22.14 9.06 -10.40
N LEU A 224 -23.22 9.20 -11.18
CA LEU A 224 -24.05 10.42 -11.19
C LEU A 224 -25.04 10.45 -10.03
N ASP A 225 -25.41 9.27 -9.50
CA ASP A 225 -26.38 9.11 -8.41
C ASP A 225 -25.88 8.07 -7.39
N PRO A 226 -25.52 8.49 -6.16
CA PRO A 226 -25.06 7.56 -5.14
C PRO A 226 -26.15 6.67 -4.56
N ALA A 227 -27.43 6.95 -4.82
CA ALA A 227 -28.52 6.05 -4.47
C ALA A 227 -28.67 4.89 -5.47
N ARG A 228 -28.07 4.99 -6.66
CA ARG A 228 -28.13 3.95 -7.67
C ARG A 228 -27.17 2.82 -7.32
N MET A 229 -27.74 1.67 -6.99
CA MET A 229 -26.98 0.46 -6.79
C MET A 229 -26.41 -0.05 -8.12
N PRO A 230 -25.09 -0.25 -8.25
CA PRO A 230 -24.52 -0.82 -9.46
C PRO A 230 -25.04 -2.25 -9.60
N THR A 231 -25.42 -2.61 -10.82
CA THR A 231 -25.61 -4.02 -11.17
C THR A 231 -24.25 -4.51 -11.63
N PRO A 232 -23.62 -5.50 -10.97
CA PRO A 232 -22.34 -6.02 -11.42
C PRO A 232 -22.45 -6.46 -12.88
N VAL A 233 -21.54 -6.04 -13.76
CA VAL A 233 -21.56 -6.41 -15.18
C VAL A 233 -20.28 -7.13 -15.55
N GLY A 234 -20.37 -8.03 -16.53
CA GLY A 234 -19.20 -8.77 -17.04
C GLY A 234 -18.68 -9.88 -16.11
N LEU A 235 -19.46 -10.28 -15.11
CA LEU A 235 -19.13 -11.43 -14.26
C LEU A 235 -19.49 -12.74 -14.95
N ARG A 236 -18.68 -13.78 -14.75
CA ARG A 236 -18.95 -15.12 -15.26
C ARG A 236 -20.05 -15.81 -14.44
N ASP A 237 -20.69 -16.82 -15.01
CA ASP A 237 -21.66 -17.69 -14.30
C ASP A 237 -21.04 -18.45 -13.12
N THR A 238 -19.70 -18.48 -13.02
CA THR A 238 -18.96 -19.02 -11.88
C THR A 238 -18.70 -17.99 -10.78
N GLU A 239 -19.01 -16.72 -11.02
CA GLU A 239 -18.74 -15.58 -10.12
C GLU A 239 -20.04 -14.94 -9.60
N ALA A 240 -21.13 -15.03 -10.37
CA ALA A 240 -22.43 -14.52 -9.99
C ALA A 240 -23.56 -15.38 -10.57
N ASP A 241 -24.73 -15.31 -9.92
CA ASP A 241 -26.00 -15.76 -10.46
C ASP A 241 -26.89 -14.52 -10.64
N TYR A 242 -27.09 -14.13 -11.89
CA TYR A 242 -27.86 -12.95 -12.25
C TYR A 242 -29.37 -13.12 -12.05
N GLU A 243 -29.89 -14.34 -12.16
CA GLU A 243 -31.31 -14.64 -11.95
C GLU A 243 -31.65 -14.55 -10.45
N ARG A 244 -30.79 -15.14 -9.62
CA ARG A 244 -30.91 -15.08 -8.15
C ARG A 244 -30.38 -13.76 -7.57
N ARG A 245 -29.71 -12.94 -8.39
CA ARG A 245 -29.07 -11.67 -8.00
C ARG A 245 -28.10 -11.84 -6.84
N VAL A 246 -27.18 -12.81 -6.95
CA VAL A 246 -26.17 -13.09 -5.93
C VAL A 246 -24.76 -13.19 -6.51
N LEU A 247 -23.77 -12.84 -5.71
CA LEU A 247 -22.34 -13.07 -5.96
C LEU A 247 -21.88 -14.27 -5.13
N TYR A 248 -21.13 -15.18 -5.76
CA TYR A 248 -20.60 -16.33 -5.06
C TYR A 248 -19.45 -15.94 -4.12
N ARG A 249 -19.39 -16.61 -2.95
CA ARG A 249 -18.29 -16.47 -1.99
C ARG A 249 -17.45 -17.73 -1.89
N ALA A 250 -16.15 -17.52 -1.69
CA ALA A 250 -15.28 -18.59 -1.24
C ALA A 250 -15.56 -18.88 0.25
N GLY A 251 -16.21 -20.02 0.51
CA GLY A 251 -16.38 -20.58 1.85
C GLY A 251 -17.43 -19.90 2.74
N GLY A 252 -18.58 -19.49 2.19
CA GLY A 252 -19.67 -18.90 2.97
C GLY A 252 -20.95 -18.75 2.17
N ALA A 253 -21.94 -18.05 2.75
CA ALA A 253 -23.16 -17.69 2.05
C ALA A 253 -22.88 -16.64 0.95
N ASP A 254 -23.57 -16.79 -0.18
CA ASP A 254 -23.52 -15.83 -1.29
C ASP A 254 -23.94 -14.44 -0.86
N VAL A 255 -23.45 -13.40 -1.55
CA VAL A 255 -23.79 -12.00 -1.28
C VAL A 255 -24.88 -11.56 -2.24
N SER A 256 -26.04 -11.14 -1.70
CA SER A 256 -27.08 -10.53 -2.54
C SER A 256 -26.57 -9.24 -3.18
N PHE A 257 -26.99 -8.98 -4.43
CA PHE A 257 -26.75 -7.71 -5.10
C PHE A 257 -27.30 -6.53 -4.28
N ASP A 258 -28.39 -6.75 -3.53
CA ASP A 258 -29.01 -5.72 -2.69
C ASP A 258 -28.14 -5.35 -1.47
N SER A 259 -27.16 -6.20 -1.13
CA SER A 259 -26.15 -5.96 -0.10
C SER A 259 -24.87 -5.30 -0.63
N LEU A 260 -24.82 -4.89 -1.91
CA LEU A 260 -23.68 -4.15 -2.49
C LEU A 260 -23.70 -2.68 -2.07
N ARG A 261 -23.72 -2.42 -0.77
CA ARG A 261 -23.71 -1.11 -0.12
C ARG A 261 -22.80 -1.19 1.10
N ALA A 262 -22.10 -0.10 1.42
CA ALA A 262 -21.07 -0.13 2.45
C ALA A 262 -21.58 -0.59 3.83
N ASP A 263 -22.82 -0.26 4.20
CA ASP A 263 -23.45 -0.59 5.48
C ASP A 263 -24.02 -2.03 5.56
N ALA A 264 -24.30 -2.67 4.42
CA ALA A 264 -24.85 -4.04 4.39
C ALA A 264 -23.88 -5.10 3.84
N PHE A 265 -22.81 -4.68 3.17
CA PHE A 265 -21.84 -5.60 2.60
C PHE A 265 -21.13 -6.37 3.73
N PRO A 266 -20.96 -7.70 3.62
CA PRO A 266 -20.39 -8.51 4.70
C PRO A 266 -18.85 -8.43 4.68
N TRP A 267 -18.35 -7.26 5.07
CA TRP A 267 -16.93 -6.94 5.17
C TRP A 267 -16.18 -7.99 5.99
N ARG A 268 -15.03 -8.41 5.49
CA ARG A 268 -14.07 -9.25 6.19
C ARG A 268 -12.91 -8.39 6.63
N SER A 269 -12.45 -8.64 7.85
CA SER A 269 -11.17 -8.11 8.26
C SER A 269 -10.05 -8.75 7.44
N HIS A 270 -9.04 -7.96 7.05
CA HIS A 270 -7.90 -8.47 6.29
C HIS A 270 -6.56 -8.01 6.87
N ASP A 271 -5.58 -8.91 6.80
CA ASP A 271 -4.24 -8.66 7.36
C ASP A 271 -3.20 -8.34 6.28
N ASN A 272 -3.45 -8.69 5.02
CA ASN A 272 -2.45 -8.65 3.93
C ASN A 272 -1.89 -7.25 3.62
N ILE A 273 -2.61 -6.19 4.01
CA ILE A 273 -2.20 -4.80 3.80
C ILE A 273 -1.95 -4.08 5.12
N ALA A 274 -2.77 -4.37 6.12
CA ALA A 274 -2.68 -3.81 7.47
C ALA A 274 -1.45 -4.31 8.23
N LEU A 275 -0.98 -5.52 7.92
CA LEU A 275 0.16 -6.17 8.56
C LEU A 275 1.24 -6.54 7.53
N ILE A 276 2.48 -6.56 7.99
CA ILE A 276 3.65 -7.10 7.30
C ILE A 276 4.20 -8.19 8.24
N ASP A 277 4.12 -9.46 7.83
CA ASP A 277 4.51 -10.62 8.64
C ASP A 277 4.00 -10.58 10.10
N GLY A 278 2.74 -10.18 10.28
CA GLY A 278 2.08 -10.07 11.58
C GLY A 278 2.36 -8.78 12.37
N VAL A 279 3.26 -7.92 11.88
CA VAL A 279 3.56 -6.61 12.48
C VAL A 279 2.73 -5.53 11.78
N ALA A 280 2.21 -4.55 12.53
CA ALA A 280 1.47 -3.44 11.96
C ALA A 280 2.26 -2.73 10.84
N SER A 281 1.63 -2.53 9.68
CA SER A 281 2.32 -1.96 8.51
C SER A 281 2.79 -0.53 8.77
N VAL A 282 2.02 0.26 9.52
CA VAL A 282 2.34 1.60 10.00
C VAL A 282 2.36 1.56 11.53
N GLY A 283 3.23 2.34 12.16
CA GLY A 283 3.33 2.32 13.62
C GLY A 283 2.11 2.96 14.30
N GLY A 284 2.00 2.79 15.62
CA GLY A 284 0.96 3.43 16.43
C GLY A 284 -0.30 2.60 16.67
N THR A 285 -0.80 1.80 15.72
CA THR A 285 -1.90 0.85 16.00
C THR A 285 -1.83 -0.50 15.29
N CYS A 286 -2.42 -1.52 15.92
CA CYS A 286 -2.51 -2.88 15.39
C CYS A 286 -3.64 -3.12 14.37
N VAL A 287 -4.52 -2.14 14.13
CA VAL A 287 -5.69 -2.27 13.23
C VAL A 287 -5.55 -1.42 11.95
N GLY A 288 -4.41 -0.72 11.78
CA GLY A 288 -4.00 -0.12 10.51
C GLY A 288 -4.55 1.28 10.20
N ILE A 289 -5.70 1.71 10.76
CA ILE A 289 -6.17 3.11 10.60
C ILE A 289 -5.86 3.98 11.80
N GLY A 290 -5.83 3.40 12.99
CA GLY A 290 -5.74 4.21 14.19
C GLY A 290 -4.35 4.74 14.49
N SER A 291 -3.40 4.71 13.55
CA SER A 291 -2.04 5.15 13.85
C SER A 291 -1.99 6.61 14.35
N THR A 292 -2.99 7.45 14.01
CA THR A 292 -3.27 8.75 14.70
C THR A 292 -4.14 8.69 15.94
N ARG A 293 -4.99 7.68 16.07
CA ARG A 293 -5.75 7.41 17.30
C ARG A 293 -4.84 6.97 18.45
N CYS A 294 -3.51 7.01 18.31
CA CYS A 294 -2.61 7.01 19.45
C CYS A 294 -3.06 8.07 20.46
N THR A 295 -3.71 7.63 21.53
CA THR A 295 -4.23 8.51 22.59
C THR A 295 -3.16 8.55 23.66
N ASP A 296 -2.56 9.71 23.89
CA ASP A 296 -1.47 9.90 24.86
C ASP A 296 -0.25 8.97 24.64
N GLY A 297 0.06 8.67 23.36
CA GLY A 297 1.17 7.78 22.99
C GLY A 297 0.85 6.28 23.10
N LEU A 298 -0.40 5.90 23.38
CA LEU A 298 -0.87 4.52 23.46
C LEU A 298 -1.67 4.13 22.23
N CYS A 299 -1.48 2.92 21.72
CA CYS A 299 -2.38 2.33 20.73
C CYS A 299 -3.82 2.32 21.25
N ALA A 300 -4.76 2.96 20.53
CA ALA A 300 -6.17 3.02 20.91
C ALA A 300 -6.89 1.66 21.01
N PHE A 301 -6.31 0.59 20.47
CA PHE A 301 -6.96 -0.72 20.41
C PHE A 301 -6.45 -1.70 21.47
N CYS A 302 -5.13 -1.75 21.72
CA CYS A 302 -4.54 -2.69 22.66
C CYS A 302 -3.73 -2.04 23.78
N GLY A 303 -3.58 -0.72 23.78
CA GLY A 303 -2.81 0.01 24.79
C GLY A 303 -1.29 -0.12 24.68
N SER A 304 -0.75 -0.67 23.58
CA SER A 304 0.70 -0.71 23.34
C SER A 304 1.30 0.70 23.41
N THR A 305 2.37 0.84 24.19
CA THR A 305 3.17 2.05 24.37
C THR A 305 4.38 2.09 23.45
N ASP A 306 4.73 0.96 22.84
CA ASP A 306 5.99 0.77 22.12
C ASP A 306 5.84 0.99 20.62
N TYR A 307 4.71 1.54 20.18
CA TYR A 307 4.41 1.84 18.78
C TYR A 307 4.25 0.60 17.90
N HIS A 308 3.99 -0.56 18.51
CA HIS A 308 4.02 -1.86 17.85
C HIS A 308 5.34 -2.12 17.15
N LYS A 309 6.47 -1.81 17.82
CA LYS A 309 7.81 -2.19 17.35
C LYS A 309 7.80 -3.64 16.91
N ALA A 310 8.44 -3.91 15.79
CA ALA A 310 8.72 -5.26 15.37
C ALA A 310 9.41 -5.98 16.55
N GLY A 311 8.87 -7.13 16.93
CA GLY A 311 9.50 -7.98 17.93
C GLY A 311 10.87 -8.47 17.46
N ARG A 312 11.44 -9.45 18.17
CA ARG A 312 12.74 -10.02 17.79
C ARG A 312 12.72 -10.41 16.30
N PRO A 313 13.65 -9.90 15.47
CA PRO A 313 13.65 -10.16 14.04
C PRO A 313 13.60 -11.66 13.75
N PHE A 314 12.89 -12.06 12.70
CA PHE A 314 12.85 -13.45 12.25
C PHE A 314 14.27 -13.97 12.03
N ARG A 315 14.56 -15.13 12.61
CA ARG A 315 15.82 -15.85 12.44
C ARG A 315 15.50 -17.29 12.06
N THR A 316 16.19 -17.77 11.03
CA THR A 316 16.13 -19.17 10.63
C THR A 316 16.97 -20.07 11.53
N ASP A 317 17.91 -19.49 12.29
CA ASP A 317 18.89 -20.16 13.15
C ASP A 317 19.79 -21.20 12.44
N ARG A 318 19.68 -21.31 11.10
CA ARG A 318 20.52 -22.18 10.27
C ARG A 318 21.83 -21.48 9.88
N PRO A 319 22.98 -22.18 9.86
CA PRO A 319 24.25 -21.59 9.46
C PRO A 319 24.22 -21.10 8.00
N PHE A 320 25.01 -20.09 7.67
CA PHE A 320 25.20 -19.63 6.28
C PHE A 320 26.01 -20.64 5.48
N THR A 321 25.60 -20.93 4.26
CA THR A 321 26.36 -21.77 3.32
C THR A 321 27.38 -20.95 2.54
N ALA A 322 28.35 -21.62 1.91
CA ALA A 322 29.34 -20.96 1.06
C ALA A 322 28.69 -20.26 -0.16
N GLU A 323 27.63 -20.85 -0.70
CA GLU A 323 26.86 -20.29 -1.82
C GLU A 323 26.10 -19.03 -1.40
N GLU A 324 25.54 -19.01 -0.19
CA GLU A 324 24.90 -17.82 0.38
C GLU A 324 25.91 -16.70 0.61
N ASP A 325 27.10 -17.02 1.12
CA ASP A 325 28.18 -16.03 1.27
C ASP A 325 28.63 -15.44 -0.06
N GLN A 326 28.79 -16.30 -1.08
CA GLN A 326 29.12 -15.84 -2.42
C GLN A 326 28.04 -14.91 -2.97
N LEU A 327 26.76 -15.24 -2.77
CA LEU A 327 25.65 -14.40 -3.20
C LEU A 327 25.67 -13.03 -2.49
N VAL A 328 25.91 -13.01 -1.19
CA VAL A 328 26.04 -11.78 -0.40
C VAL A 328 27.20 -10.92 -0.91
N LEU A 329 28.38 -11.50 -1.14
CA LEU A 329 29.56 -10.79 -1.64
C LEU A 329 29.34 -10.20 -3.05
N VAL A 330 28.61 -10.90 -3.93
CA VAL A 330 28.25 -10.37 -5.25
C VAL A 330 27.32 -9.15 -5.13
N HIS A 331 26.30 -9.21 -4.26
CA HIS A 331 25.39 -8.07 -4.05
C HIS A 331 26.04 -6.94 -3.26
N LEU A 332 27.06 -7.24 -2.45
CA LEU A 332 27.85 -6.22 -1.75
C LEU A 332 28.53 -5.26 -2.74
N TYR A 333 28.98 -5.76 -3.89
CA TYR A 333 29.53 -4.88 -4.92
C TYR A 333 28.49 -3.86 -5.42
N ARG A 334 27.23 -4.25 -5.59
CA ARG A 334 26.11 -3.33 -5.92
C ARG A 334 25.88 -2.31 -4.81
N ILE A 335 25.94 -2.73 -3.55
CA ILE A 335 25.83 -1.86 -2.38
C ILE A 335 26.97 -0.83 -2.34
N LEU A 336 28.22 -1.28 -2.50
CA LEU A 336 29.42 -0.45 -2.45
C LEU A 336 29.53 0.54 -3.62
N THR A 337 28.96 0.20 -4.78
CA THR A 337 28.92 1.08 -5.96
C THR A 337 27.78 2.10 -5.94
N GLY A 338 27.07 2.22 -4.81
CA GLY A 338 26.05 3.24 -4.59
C GLY A 338 24.63 2.82 -4.99
N GLY A 339 24.37 1.51 -5.12
CA GLY A 339 23.02 0.97 -5.22
C GLY A 339 22.23 1.10 -3.91
N ASP A 340 20.90 0.96 -3.99
CA ASP A 340 20.03 0.98 -2.81
C ASP A 340 20.34 -0.21 -1.89
N LYS A 341 20.77 0.09 -0.67
CA LYS A 341 21.19 -0.93 0.31
C LYS A 341 20.01 -1.75 0.82
N ILE A 342 18.84 -1.11 0.97
CA ILE A 342 17.64 -1.74 1.50
C ILE A 342 17.11 -2.73 0.47
N GLU A 343 16.95 -2.29 -0.78
CA GLU A 343 16.53 -3.16 -1.88
C GLU A 343 17.44 -4.39 -2.02
N ALA A 344 18.76 -4.20 -1.93
CA ALA A 344 19.72 -5.30 -2.02
C ALA A 344 19.60 -6.30 -0.87
N VAL A 345 19.35 -5.83 0.36
CA VAL A 345 19.12 -6.70 1.53
C VAL A 345 17.83 -7.50 1.38
N GLU A 346 16.74 -6.85 0.97
CA GLU A 346 15.44 -7.52 0.79
C GLU A 346 15.51 -8.58 -0.32
N GLU A 347 16.20 -8.27 -1.43
CA GLU A 347 16.42 -9.21 -2.54
C GLU A 347 17.23 -10.44 -2.08
N LEU A 348 18.29 -10.23 -1.30
CA LEU A 348 19.09 -11.30 -0.70
C LEU A 348 18.27 -12.14 0.29
N ALA A 349 17.54 -11.50 1.19
CA ALA A 349 16.70 -12.14 2.19
C ALA A 349 15.65 -13.05 1.52
N HIS A 350 15.01 -12.55 0.46
CA HIS A 350 14.07 -13.33 -0.35
C HIS A 350 14.75 -14.52 -1.04
N LYS A 351 15.85 -14.32 -1.77
CA LYS A 351 16.56 -15.39 -2.50
C LYS A 351 17.07 -16.50 -1.59
N MET A 352 17.52 -16.13 -0.39
CA MET A 352 18.04 -17.09 0.59
C MET A 352 16.96 -17.62 1.52
N ASN A 353 15.71 -17.14 1.45
CA ASN A 353 14.66 -17.48 2.41
C ASN A 353 15.14 -17.27 3.87
N ARG A 354 15.64 -16.06 4.16
CA ARG A 354 16.15 -15.62 5.48
C ARG A 354 15.51 -14.29 5.88
N GLY A 355 15.61 -13.95 7.17
CA GLY A 355 15.20 -12.62 7.63
C GLY A 355 16.18 -11.54 7.18
N ALA A 356 15.69 -10.33 6.88
CA ALA A 356 16.54 -9.17 6.53
C ALA A 356 17.62 -8.90 7.57
N PHE A 357 17.28 -9.06 8.86
CA PHE A 357 18.23 -8.91 9.95
C PHE A 357 19.41 -9.88 9.86
N GLU A 358 19.16 -11.16 9.53
CA GLU A 358 20.23 -12.16 9.38
C GLU A 358 21.18 -11.77 8.24
N VAL A 359 20.62 -11.27 7.13
CA VAL A 359 21.39 -10.80 5.98
C VAL A 359 22.25 -9.60 6.34
N ILE A 360 21.71 -8.62 7.07
CA ILE A 360 22.45 -7.44 7.54
C ILE A 360 23.61 -7.86 8.45
N CYS A 361 23.36 -8.74 9.43
CA CYS A 361 24.41 -9.25 10.30
C CYS A 361 25.49 -10.00 9.51
N ARG A 362 25.10 -10.77 8.48
CA ARG A 362 26.07 -11.48 7.65
C ARG A 362 26.92 -10.53 6.80
N ILE A 363 26.31 -9.48 6.23
CA ILE A 363 27.05 -8.43 5.52
C ILE A 363 28.06 -7.77 6.46
N GLN A 364 27.66 -7.40 7.68
CA GLN A 364 28.57 -6.78 8.66
C GLN A 364 29.74 -7.70 9.04
N PHE A 365 29.46 -9.00 9.19
CA PHE A 365 30.47 -10.02 9.47
C PHE A 365 31.47 -10.16 8.31
N LEU A 366 30.98 -10.29 7.07
CA LEU A 366 31.82 -10.46 5.88
C LEU A 366 32.61 -9.20 5.50
N THR A 367 32.12 -8.01 5.89
CA THR A 367 32.73 -6.72 5.53
C THR A 367 33.53 -6.06 6.64
N ASN A 368 33.61 -6.72 7.79
CA ASN A 368 34.25 -6.20 8.98
C ASN A 368 33.80 -4.75 9.29
N SER A 369 32.48 -4.52 9.28
CA SER A 369 31.81 -3.23 9.55
C SER A 369 31.99 -2.08 8.53
N SER A 370 32.70 -2.28 7.42
CA SER A 370 32.92 -1.21 6.41
C SER A 370 31.63 -0.77 5.69
N VAL A 371 30.58 -1.59 5.71
CA VAL A 371 29.25 -1.25 5.19
C VAL A 371 28.22 -1.29 6.31
N LYS A 372 28.08 -0.16 7.02
CA LYS A 372 27.00 0.01 7.99
C LYS A 372 25.67 0.20 7.24
N ILE A 373 24.81 -0.81 7.34
CA ILE A 373 23.40 -0.76 6.90
C ILE A 373 22.51 -0.33 8.07
N MET A 374 22.83 -0.80 9.28
CA MET A 374 22.19 -0.40 10.54
C MET A 374 23.22 -0.35 11.66
N ASP A 375 23.10 0.65 12.55
CA ASP A 375 23.78 0.64 13.84
C ASP A 375 22.93 -0.14 14.86
N TYR A 376 23.14 -1.45 14.94
CA TYR A 376 22.62 -2.25 16.04
C TYR A 376 23.66 -2.26 17.16
N ALA A 377 23.58 -1.29 18.07
CA ALA A 377 24.14 -1.47 19.40
C ALA A 377 23.19 -2.38 20.16
N TRP A 378 23.55 -3.64 20.38
CA TRP A 378 22.98 -4.41 21.50
C TRP A 378 23.59 -3.82 22.77
N GLU A 379 23.21 -2.60 23.14
CA GLU A 379 23.40 -2.15 24.52
C GLU A 379 22.42 -2.95 25.36
N HIS A 380 22.94 -3.99 26.03
CA HIS A 380 22.43 -4.60 27.24
C HIS A 380 20.95 -4.31 27.59
N GLU A 381 20.00 -4.92 26.87
CA GLU A 381 18.73 -5.30 27.49
C GLU A 381 18.97 -6.65 28.18
N GLY A 382 19.72 -6.56 29.27
CA GLY A 382 19.81 -7.57 30.30
C GLY A 382 19.47 -6.89 31.61
N GLU A 383 18.17 -6.88 31.94
CA GLU A 383 17.62 -7.02 33.30
C GLU A 383 16.15 -7.47 33.21
#